data_AF-A0A9Q1LSZ0-F1
#
_entry.id   AF-A0A9Q1LSZ0-F1
#
_cell.length_a   1.000
_cell.length_b   1.000
_cell.length_c   1.000
_cell.angle_alpha   90.00
_cell.angle_beta   90.00
_cell.angle_gamma   90.00
#
_symmetry.space_group_name_H-M   'P 1'
#
loop_
_entity.id
_entity.type
_entity.pdbx_description
1 polymer ?
#
loop_
_entity_poly.entity_id
_entity_poly.type
_entity_poly.pdbx_seq_one_letter_code
_entity_poly.pdbx_strand_id
1 'polypeptide(L)'
;MYNHFCGGRIPARVQLTGCYLDYKAEEERGISKLQILHKVCSEKRAKSRSFLEEMGYAFAEIESCGNGFCELSYGKVHVMTQCVGNLGGCDCGECVNKAVQIVHDECAYSLAGDVYLDGCYLSYNYDKYKISHDIDEGKGSGEGAQKLAAIVAGGIMATILLGVVFYFMKSWGKKDDDYW
;
A
#
# COMPACT_ATOMS: atom_id res chain seq x y z
N MET A 1 20.30 0.23 18.54
CA MET A 1 19.19 0.23 17.56
C MET A 1 18.38 1.53 17.63
N TYR A 2 17.86 1.95 18.80
CA TYR A 2 17.10 3.22 18.90
C TYR A 2 17.94 4.48 18.61
N ASN A 3 19.25 4.52 18.91
CA ASN A 3 20.11 5.68 18.61
C ASN A 3 20.14 6.07 17.13
N HIS A 4 19.90 5.13 16.21
CA HIS A 4 19.93 5.42 14.78
C HIS A 4 18.64 6.12 14.31
N PHE A 5 17.48 5.68 14.80
CA PHE A 5 16.18 6.22 14.39
C PHE A 5 15.71 7.37 15.28
N CYS A 6 15.97 7.27 16.60
CA CYS A 6 15.48 8.20 17.62
C CYS A 6 16.58 9.12 18.15
N GLY A 7 17.83 9.02 17.66
CA GLY A 7 18.91 9.96 18.00
C GLY A 7 19.29 10.01 19.48
N GLY A 8 19.11 8.91 20.21
CA GLY A 8 19.40 8.85 21.66
C GLY A 8 18.32 9.49 22.54
N ARG A 9 17.18 9.88 21.98
CA ARG A 9 16.08 10.51 22.72
C ARG A 9 15.19 9.46 23.38
N ILE A 10 14.67 9.81 24.56
CA ILE A 10 13.72 9.02 25.35
C ILE A 10 12.53 9.95 25.66
N PRO A 11 11.27 9.49 25.53
CA PRO A 11 10.83 8.15 25.12
C PRO A 11 11.09 7.85 23.63
N ALA A 12 11.24 6.58 23.30
CA ALA A 12 11.49 6.08 21.95
C ALA A 12 10.57 4.90 21.63
N ARG A 13 9.92 4.96 20.47
CA ARG A 13 9.05 3.89 19.97
C ARG A 13 9.43 3.52 18.54
N VAL A 14 9.55 2.22 18.28
CA VAL A 14 9.86 1.65 16.97
C VAL A 14 8.92 0.49 16.71
N GLN A 15 8.21 0.53 15.58
CA GLN A 15 7.30 -0.53 15.13
C GLN A 15 7.75 -1.02 13.76
N LEU A 16 7.96 -2.32 13.65
CA LEU A 16 8.32 -3.03 12.42
C LEU A 16 7.29 -4.14 12.19
N THR A 17 7.24 -4.72 10.98
CA THR A 17 6.27 -5.76 10.62
C THR A 17 6.26 -6.97 11.56
N GLY A 18 7.39 -7.29 12.20
CA GLY A 18 7.51 -8.44 13.10
C GLY A 18 7.78 -8.12 14.57
N CYS A 19 8.01 -6.85 14.93
CA CYS A 19 8.32 -6.50 16.30
C CYS A 19 8.02 -5.04 16.66
N TYR A 20 7.74 -4.85 17.95
CA TYR A 20 7.44 -3.58 18.58
C TYR A 20 8.44 -3.32 19.70
N LEU A 21 8.96 -2.10 19.78
CA LEU A 21 9.80 -1.63 20.88
C LEU A 21 9.26 -0.29 21.38
N ASP A 22 8.99 -0.20 22.68
CA ASP A 22 8.63 1.04 23.36
C ASP A 22 9.49 1.20 24.60
N TYR A 23 10.24 2.30 24.66
CA TYR A 23 11.16 2.60 25.75
C TYR A 23 10.82 3.96 26.36
N LYS A 24 10.55 3.95 27.67
CA LYS A 24 10.18 5.12 28.48
C LYS A 24 11.09 5.21 29.70
N ALA A 25 11.50 6.43 30.07
CA ALA A 25 12.38 6.66 31.22
C ALA A 25 11.65 6.53 32.57
N GLU A 26 10.36 6.87 32.60
CA GLU A 26 9.48 6.70 33.75
C GLU A 26 8.18 6.04 33.29
N GLU A 27 7.52 5.34 34.23
CA GLU A 27 6.21 4.73 34.01
C GLU A 27 5.14 5.84 33.97
N GLU A 28 5.03 6.53 32.83
CA GLU A 28 3.99 7.53 32.62
C GLU A 28 2.62 6.88 32.76
N ARG A 29 1.98 7.14 33.91
CA ARG A 29 0.60 6.75 34.18
C ARG A 29 -0.31 7.51 33.21
N GLY A 30 -0.89 6.79 32.25
CA GLY A 30 -2.09 7.23 31.54
C GLY A 30 -1.91 7.65 30.09
N ILE A 31 -1.01 7.03 29.31
CA ILE A 31 -1.14 7.15 27.86
C ILE A 31 -2.42 6.43 27.44
N SER A 32 -3.29 7.13 26.72
CA SER A 32 -4.54 6.58 26.22
C SER A 32 -4.23 5.48 25.21
N LYS A 33 -4.53 4.23 25.58
CA LYS A 33 -4.36 3.02 24.75
C LYS A 33 -5.02 3.15 23.37
N LEU A 34 -6.01 4.03 23.27
CA LEU A 34 -6.83 4.28 22.09
C LEU A 34 -6.30 5.43 21.22
N GLN A 35 -5.21 6.10 21.61
CA GLN A 35 -4.63 7.18 20.82
C GLN A 35 -4.06 6.65 19.51
N ILE A 36 -4.44 7.28 18.41
CA ILE A 36 -3.91 6.98 17.07
C ILE A 36 -2.47 7.50 16.97
N LEU A 37 -1.55 6.60 16.65
CA LEU A 37 -0.14 6.93 16.40
C LEU A 37 0.13 7.08 14.91
N HIS A 38 -0.35 6.12 14.12
CA HIS A 38 -0.13 6.08 12.69
C HIS A 38 -1.23 5.27 12.00
N LYS A 39 -1.49 5.59 10.73
CA LYS A 39 -2.49 4.91 9.91
C LYS A 39 -2.07 4.97 8.46
N VAL A 40 -2.17 3.86 7.75
CA VAL A 40 -1.94 3.77 6.32
C VAL A 40 -3.12 3.03 5.69
N CYS A 41 -3.70 3.58 4.63
CA CYS A 41 -4.67 2.89 3.79
C CYS A 41 -4.09 2.78 2.37
N SER A 42 -4.23 1.64 1.72
CA SER A 42 -3.78 1.48 0.34
C SER A 42 -4.52 2.41 -0.61
N GLU A 43 -3.83 2.95 -1.62
CA GLU A 43 -4.45 3.75 -2.68
C GLU A 43 -5.43 2.93 -3.53
N LYS A 44 -5.15 1.62 -3.68
CA LYS A 44 -6.03 0.71 -4.39
C LYS A 44 -7.32 0.53 -3.58
N ARG A 45 -8.45 0.83 -4.23
CA ARG A 45 -9.79 0.74 -3.64
C ARG A 45 -10.61 -0.37 -4.27
N ALA A 46 -11.40 -1.06 -3.44
CA ALA A 46 -12.35 -2.07 -3.85
C ALA A 46 -13.46 -1.45 -4.69
N LYS A 47 -13.93 -2.21 -5.69
CA LYS A 47 -15.09 -1.85 -6.54
C LYS A 47 -16.27 -2.80 -6.36
N SER A 48 -16.05 -3.94 -5.69
CA SER A 48 -17.06 -4.98 -5.51
C SER A 48 -17.71 -4.87 -4.13
N ARG A 49 -19.00 -5.25 -4.08
CA ARG A 49 -19.73 -5.39 -2.81
C ARG A 49 -19.23 -6.59 -1.99
N SER A 50 -18.73 -7.63 -2.65
CA SER A 50 -18.15 -8.81 -2.01
C SER A 50 -17.02 -8.47 -1.04
N PHE A 51 -16.20 -7.46 -1.38
CA PHE A 51 -15.18 -6.95 -0.47
C PHE A 51 -15.79 -6.46 0.85
N LEU A 52 -16.82 -5.60 0.80
CA LEU A 52 -17.43 -5.05 2.00
C LEU A 52 -18.08 -6.13 2.87
N GLU A 53 -18.71 -7.12 2.23
CA GLU A 53 -19.34 -8.24 2.94
C GLU A 53 -18.29 -9.12 3.63
N GLU A 54 -17.25 -9.56 2.90
CA GLU A 54 -16.15 -10.35 3.48
C GLU A 54 -15.40 -9.57 4.58
N MET A 55 -15.19 -8.27 4.39
CA MET A 55 -14.51 -7.40 5.35
C MET A 55 -15.32 -7.25 6.64
N GLY A 56 -16.64 -7.06 6.51
CA GLY A 56 -17.54 -6.96 7.66
C GLY A 56 -17.55 -8.24 8.50
N TYR A 57 -17.55 -9.42 7.85
CA TYR A 57 -17.46 -10.69 8.56
C TYR A 57 -16.11 -10.88 9.26
N ALA A 58 -15.00 -10.60 8.56
CA ALA A 58 -13.67 -10.71 9.15
C ALA A 58 -13.50 -9.81 10.39
N PHE A 59 -14.04 -8.59 10.33
CA PHE A 59 -13.96 -7.66 11.45
C PHE A 59 -14.86 -8.03 12.62
N ALA A 60 -16.09 -8.47 12.37
CA ALA A 60 -16.97 -8.95 13.44
C ALA A 60 -16.35 -10.12 14.24
N GLU A 61 -15.58 -10.97 13.57
CA GLU A 61 -14.93 -12.11 14.22
C GLU A 61 -13.62 -11.71 14.94
N ILE A 62 -12.79 -10.82 14.37
CA ILE A 62 -11.53 -10.39 15.01
C ILE A 62 -11.75 -9.53 16.27
N GLU A 63 -12.86 -8.80 16.37
CA GLU A 63 -13.24 -8.00 17.56
C GLU A 63 -13.41 -8.87 18.81
N SER A 64 -13.71 -10.16 18.65
CA SER A 64 -13.84 -11.10 19.76
C SER A 64 -12.49 -11.53 20.35
N CYS A 65 -11.38 -11.15 19.73
CA CYS A 65 -10.06 -11.64 20.10
C CYS A 65 -9.44 -10.87 21.28
N GLY A 66 -9.39 -11.50 22.46
CA GLY A 66 -8.90 -10.91 23.70
C GLY A 66 -7.45 -11.26 24.09
N ASN A 67 -6.69 -11.93 23.22
CA ASN A 67 -5.49 -12.68 23.60
C ASN A 67 -4.19 -12.18 22.94
N GLY A 68 -3.89 -10.88 23.00
CA GLY A 68 -2.55 -10.36 22.66
C GLY A 68 -2.19 -10.37 21.18
N PHE A 69 -2.30 -11.49 20.46
CA PHE A 69 -2.08 -11.61 19.02
C PHE A 69 -3.19 -12.45 18.39
N CYS A 70 -3.71 -12.00 17.25
CA CYS A 70 -4.82 -12.63 16.56
C CYS A 70 -4.63 -12.53 15.05
N GLU A 71 -5.02 -13.57 14.34
CA GLU A 71 -4.96 -13.63 12.89
C GLU A 71 -6.19 -14.40 12.40
N LEU A 72 -6.87 -13.86 11.39
CA LEU A 72 -8.08 -14.42 10.83
C LEU A 72 -8.07 -14.24 9.32
N SER A 73 -8.68 -15.20 8.61
CA SER A 73 -8.98 -15.07 7.20
C SER A 73 -10.43 -15.43 6.92
N TYR A 74 -11.14 -14.56 6.20
CA TYR A 74 -12.51 -14.79 5.75
C TYR A 74 -12.64 -14.41 4.28
N GLY A 75 -13.03 -15.36 3.43
CA GLY A 75 -13.03 -15.16 1.98
C GLY A 75 -11.62 -14.82 1.50
N LYS A 76 -11.47 -13.62 0.92
CA LYS A 76 -10.17 -13.09 0.51
C LYS A 76 -9.59 -12.07 1.50
N VAL A 77 -10.28 -11.77 2.59
CA VAL A 77 -9.79 -10.86 3.61
C VAL A 77 -8.87 -11.62 4.56
N HIS A 78 -7.70 -11.05 4.82
CA HIS A 78 -6.79 -11.44 5.88
C HIS A 78 -6.67 -10.26 6.84
N VAL A 79 -6.85 -10.51 8.15
CA VAL A 79 -6.73 -9.51 9.21
C VAL A 79 -5.88 -10.06 10.33
N MET A 80 -5.04 -9.20 10.89
CA MET A 80 -4.19 -9.50 12.03
C MET A 80 -4.25 -8.36 13.02
N THR A 81 -4.30 -8.69 14.32
CA THR A 81 -4.23 -7.71 15.39
C THR A 81 -3.21 -8.12 16.43
N GLN A 82 -2.61 -7.13 17.09
CA GLN A 82 -1.66 -7.35 18.17
C GLN A 82 -1.79 -6.26 19.23
N CYS A 83 -2.05 -6.64 20.48
CA CYS A 83 -2.05 -5.77 21.63
C CYS A 83 -0.66 -5.74 22.29
N VAL A 84 -0.32 -4.62 22.91
CA VAL A 84 0.90 -4.50 23.73
C VAL A 84 0.80 -5.44 24.93
N GLY A 85 1.89 -6.15 25.26
CA GLY A 85 1.87 -7.30 26.19
C GLY A 85 1.45 -7.00 27.64
N ASN A 86 1.34 -5.74 28.04
CA ASN A 86 0.87 -5.32 29.37
C ASN A 86 -0.62 -4.90 29.40
N LEU A 87 -1.36 -5.02 28.28
CA LEU A 87 -2.78 -4.73 28.24
C LEU A 87 -3.61 -5.90 28.80
N GLY A 88 -4.59 -5.59 29.65
CA GLY A 88 -5.60 -6.57 30.07
C GLY A 88 -6.50 -6.98 28.90
N GLY A 89 -7.14 -8.14 28.97
CA GLY A 89 -7.98 -8.66 27.88
C GLY A 89 -9.11 -7.71 27.45
N CYS A 90 -9.79 -7.07 28.40
CA CYS A 90 -10.83 -6.07 28.09
C CYS A 90 -10.27 -4.84 27.37
N ASP A 91 -9.13 -4.33 27.83
CA ASP A 91 -8.47 -3.18 27.19
C ASP A 91 -7.96 -3.52 25.79
N CYS A 92 -7.49 -4.76 25.59
CA CYS A 92 -7.07 -5.25 24.28
C CYS A 92 -8.24 -5.28 23.31
N GLY A 93 -9.38 -5.84 23.73
CA GLY A 93 -10.60 -5.83 22.92
C GLY A 93 -11.07 -4.40 22.59
N GLU A 94 -11.07 -3.49 23.57
CA GLU A 94 -11.45 -2.09 23.34
C GLU A 94 -10.53 -1.40 22.32
N CYS A 95 -9.22 -1.65 22.42
CA CYS A 95 -8.25 -1.11 21.47
C CYS A 95 -8.47 -1.66 20.06
N VAL A 96 -8.67 -2.98 19.92
CA VAL A 96 -8.93 -3.62 18.62
C VAL A 96 -10.23 -3.07 18.01
N ASN A 97 -11.31 -2.95 18.79
CA ASN A 97 -12.56 -2.36 18.33
C ASN A 97 -12.37 -0.92 17.84
N LYS A 98 -11.55 -0.13 18.55
CA LYS A 98 -11.23 1.22 18.11
C LYS A 98 -10.46 1.23 16.79
N ALA A 99 -9.52 0.31 16.60
CA ALA A 99 -8.77 0.17 15.35
C ALA A 99 -9.68 -0.22 14.18
N VAL A 100 -10.62 -1.15 14.40
CA VAL A 100 -11.66 -1.54 13.42
C VAL A 100 -12.54 -0.34 13.03
N GLN A 101 -12.99 0.45 14.01
CA GLN A 101 -13.75 1.68 13.74
C GLN A 101 -12.97 2.66 12.86
N ILE A 102 -11.67 2.86 13.13
CA ILE A 102 -10.83 3.73 12.30
C ILE A 102 -10.72 3.20 10.86
N VAL A 103 -10.61 1.88 10.66
CA VAL A 103 -10.64 1.31 9.32
C VAL A 103 -11.98 1.60 8.63
N HIS A 104 -13.10 1.44 9.32
CA HIS A 104 -14.42 1.74 8.77
C HIS A 104 -14.58 3.22 8.40
N ASP A 105 -14.14 4.13 9.25
CA ASP A 105 -14.34 5.57 9.05
C ASP A 105 -13.36 6.14 8.01
N GLU A 106 -12.13 5.63 7.98
CA GLU A 106 -11.02 6.26 7.26
C GLU A 106 -10.42 5.42 6.13
N CYS A 107 -10.65 4.10 6.11
CA CYS A 107 -10.12 3.17 5.10
C CYS A 107 -11.20 2.28 4.45
N ALA A 108 -12.50 2.61 4.56
CA ALA A 108 -13.67 1.77 4.20
C ALA A 108 -13.61 0.97 2.89
N TYR A 109 -12.87 1.45 1.89
CA TYR A 109 -12.74 0.84 0.57
C TYR A 109 -11.30 0.49 0.19
N SER A 110 -10.30 0.81 1.01
CA SER A 110 -8.92 0.47 0.72
C SER A 110 -8.73 -1.03 0.82
N LEU A 111 -8.05 -1.63 -0.16
CA LEU A 111 -7.85 -3.09 -0.24
C LEU A 111 -6.82 -3.62 0.76
N ALA A 112 -6.02 -2.75 1.36
CA ALA A 112 -5.16 -3.08 2.49
C ALA A 112 -4.99 -1.84 3.39
N GLY A 113 -4.64 -2.04 4.64
CA GLY A 113 -4.39 -0.95 5.56
C GLY A 113 -3.85 -1.41 6.91
N ASP A 114 -3.15 -0.48 7.55
CA ASP A 114 -2.51 -0.66 8.85
C ASP A 114 -2.96 0.49 9.77
N VAL A 115 -3.36 0.15 11.00
CA VAL A 115 -3.74 1.09 12.06
C VAL A 115 -2.91 0.81 13.30
N TYR A 116 -2.16 1.81 13.74
CA TYR A 116 -1.31 1.76 14.93
C TYR A 116 -1.91 2.67 16.01
N LEU A 117 -2.42 2.06 17.07
CA LEU A 117 -2.82 2.72 18.30
C LEU A 117 -1.73 2.54 19.37
N ASP A 118 -1.80 3.32 20.44
CA ASP A 118 -0.86 3.19 21.57
C ASP A 118 -0.89 1.79 22.21
N GLY A 119 -2.07 1.18 22.29
CA GLY A 119 -2.27 -0.12 22.93
C GLY A 119 -2.30 -1.32 21.98
N CYS A 120 -2.48 -1.12 20.67
CA CYS A 120 -2.64 -2.22 19.73
C CYS A 120 -2.37 -1.82 18.27
N TYR A 121 -2.22 -2.83 17.45
CA TYR A 121 -2.01 -2.76 16.02
C TYR A 121 -3.06 -3.61 15.31
N LEU A 122 -3.55 -3.13 14.17
CA LEU A 122 -4.39 -3.87 13.24
C LEU A 122 -3.82 -3.73 11.83
N SER A 123 -3.68 -4.83 11.12
CA SER A 123 -3.41 -4.85 9.68
C SER A 123 -4.42 -5.70 8.95
N TYR A 124 -4.82 -5.28 7.76
CA TYR A 124 -5.67 -6.09 6.89
C TYR A 124 -5.24 -5.99 5.43
N ASN A 125 -5.56 -7.04 4.67
CA ASN A 125 -5.44 -7.04 3.22
C ASN A 125 -6.53 -7.90 2.57
N TYR A 126 -6.82 -7.58 1.32
CA TYR A 126 -7.68 -8.37 0.45
C TYR A 126 -6.83 -9.11 -0.58
N ASP A 127 -7.05 -10.41 -0.78
CA ASP A 127 -6.35 -11.26 -1.74
C ASP A 127 -4.82 -11.16 -1.57
N LYS A 128 -4.09 -10.68 -2.59
CA LYS A 128 -2.64 -10.46 -2.55
C LYS A 128 -2.26 -8.97 -2.46
N TYR A 129 -3.22 -8.09 -2.23
CA TYR A 129 -2.95 -6.65 -2.14
C TYR A 129 -2.11 -6.36 -0.89
N LYS A 130 -1.14 -5.46 -1.03
CA LYS A 130 -0.31 -4.98 0.07
C LYS A 130 -0.29 -3.47 0.04
N ILE A 131 0.05 -2.87 1.17
CA ILE A 131 0.34 -1.44 1.23
C ILE A 131 1.63 -1.21 0.42
N SER A 132 1.50 -0.49 -0.70
CA SER A 132 2.66 0.06 -1.40
C SER A 132 3.18 1.23 -0.56
N HIS A 133 4.32 1.07 0.09
CA HIS A 133 5.12 2.20 0.56
C HIS A 133 5.94 2.71 -0.64
N ASP A 134 5.27 3.31 -1.62
CA ASP A 134 5.96 3.88 -2.76
C ASP A 134 6.65 5.18 -2.26
N ILE A 135 7.93 5.08 -1.89
CA ILE A 135 8.86 6.16 -2.27
C ILE A 135 8.79 6.15 -3.79
N ASP A 136 8.37 7.29 -4.35
CA ASP A 136 8.12 7.53 -5.77
C ASP A 136 9.31 7.08 -6.66
N GLU A 137 9.39 5.78 -6.95
CA GLU A 137 10.16 5.23 -8.04
C GLU A 137 9.16 4.88 -9.12
N GLY A 138 9.17 5.73 -10.15
CA GLY A 138 8.20 5.71 -11.21
C GLY A 138 7.93 4.31 -11.78
N LYS A 139 6.63 4.04 -11.93
CA LYS A 139 6.04 3.33 -13.08
C LYS A 139 6.35 1.83 -13.14
N GLY A 140 5.41 1.02 -12.61
CA GLY A 140 5.47 -0.42 -12.79
C GLY A 140 4.21 -1.21 -12.44
N SER A 141 3.00 -0.73 -12.79
CA SER A 141 1.80 -1.58 -12.72
C SER A 141 1.84 -2.62 -13.84
N GLY A 142 2.40 -3.79 -13.52
CA GLY A 142 2.34 -4.98 -14.37
C GLY A 142 0.93 -5.58 -14.36
N GLU A 143 0.14 -5.20 -15.36
CA GLU A 143 -1.01 -5.98 -15.83
C GLU A 143 -1.00 -5.96 -17.36
N GLY A 144 -0.88 -7.15 -17.96
CA GLY A 144 -1.13 -7.38 -19.38
C GLY A 144 0.02 -7.07 -20.33
N ALA A 145 0.71 -8.11 -20.77
CA ALA A 145 1.70 -8.15 -21.84
C ALA A 145 1.11 -7.79 -23.23
N GLN A 146 0.51 -6.61 -23.38
CA GLN A 146 -0.16 -6.17 -24.62
C GLN A 146 0.13 -4.71 -25.04
N LYS A 147 1.03 -3.98 -24.36
CA LYS A 147 1.34 -2.58 -24.72
C LYS A 147 2.79 -2.27 -25.11
N LEU A 148 3.59 -3.26 -25.51
CA LEU A 148 4.92 -3.02 -26.08
C LEU A 148 5.03 -3.29 -27.59
N ALA A 149 3.99 -3.81 -28.26
CA ALA A 149 4.02 -4.02 -29.70
C ALA A 149 3.76 -2.74 -30.54
N ALA A 150 3.15 -1.70 -29.96
CA ALA A 150 2.72 -0.52 -30.72
C ALA A 150 3.84 0.46 -31.08
N ILE A 151 4.94 0.50 -30.31
CA ILE A 151 6.02 1.48 -30.51
C ILE A 151 7.00 1.03 -31.60
N VAL A 152 7.15 -0.28 -31.83
CA VAL A 152 8.07 -0.81 -32.85
C VAL A 152 7.42 -0.88 -34.24
N ALA A 153 6.09 -0.99 -34.34
CA ALA A 153 5.39 -1.02 -35.62
C ALA A 153 5.24 0.36 -36.30
N GLY A 154 5.28 1.46 -35.54
CA GLY A 154 5.11 2.82 -36.09
C GLY A 154 6.35 3.40 -36.77
N GLY A 155 7.55 2.96 -36.37
CA GLY A 155 8.81 3.53 -36.86
C GLY A 155 9.16 3.12 -38.29
N ILE A 156 8.79 1.90 -38.71
CA ILE A 156 9.19 1.35 -40.01
C ILE A 156 8.40 2.00 -41.16
N MET A 157 7.13 2.36 -40.95
CA MET A 157 6.32 3.00 -42.00
C MET A 157 6.74 4.44 -42.26
N ALA A 158 7.17 5.17 -41.23
CA ALA A 158 7.63 6.55 -41.36
C ALA A 158 8.97 6.64 -42.13
N THR A 159 9.89 5.70 -41.94
CA THR A 159 11.19 5.69 -42.64
C THR A 159 11.05 5.33 -44.12
N ILE A 160 10.15 4.41 -44.46
CA ILE A 160 9.86 4.06 -45.87
C ILE A 160 9.23 5.25 -46.60
N LEU A 161 8.23 5.90 -46.00
CA LEU A 161 7.58 7.07 -46.61
C LEU A 161 8.57 8.23 -46.81
N LEU A 162 9.40 8.53 -45.82
CA LEU A 162 10.45 9.55 -45.97
C LEU A 162 11.49 9.19 -47.03
N GLY A 163 11.87 7.92 -47.13
CA GLY A 163 12.78 7.43 -48.18
C GLY A 163 12.22 7.59 -49.60
N VAL A 164 10.94 7.26 -49.79
CA VAL A 164 10.25 7.42 -51.09
C VAL A 164 10.16 8.90 -51.46
N VAL A 165 9.75 9.77 -50.53
CA VAL A 165 9.68 11.22 -50.78
C VAL A 165 11.06 11.80 -51.14
N PHE A 166 12.11 11.40 -50.42
CA PHE A 166 13.49 11.81 -50.74
C PHE A 166 13.96 11.32 -52.11
N TYR A 167 13.60 10.09 -52.49
CA TYR A 167 13.92 9.56 -53.81
C TYR A 167 13.22 10.35 -54.93
N PHE A 168 11.93 10.68 -54.78
CA PHE A 168 11.20 11.50 -55.75
C PHE A 168 11.77 12.92 -55.85
N MET A 169 12.12 13.56 -54.73
CA MET A 169 12.79 14.87 -54.74
C MET A 169 14.13 14.81 -55.50
N LYS A 170 14.92 13.74 -55.30
CA LYS A 170 16.18 13.56 -56.03
C LYS A 170 15.98 13.21 -57.51
N SER A 171 14.90 12.51 -57.85
CA SER A 171 14.55 12.18 -59.24
C SER A 171 14.03 13.40 -60.01
N TRP A 172 13.44 14.38 -59.34
CA TRP A 172 13.04 15.65 -59.97
C TRP A 172 14.19 16.67 -60.01
N GLY A 173 15.13 16.60 -59.06
CA GLY A 173 16.35 17.43 -59.07
C GLY A 173 17.46 16.99 -60.03
N LYS A 174 17.23 15.95 -60.85
CA LYS A 174 18.14 15.54 -61.94
C LYS A 174 17.47 15.76 -63.30
N LYS A 175 17.27 17.03 -63.62
CA LYS A 175 17.10 17.54 -64.98
C LYS A 175 17.48 19.00 -64.89
N ASP A 176 18.74 19.28 -65.19
CA ASP A 176 19.28 20.50 -65.77
C ASP A 176 20.80 20.36 -65.60
N ASP A 177 21.44 19.93 -66.69
CA ASP A 177 22.83 20.20 -67.08
C ASP A 177 23.13 19.24 -68.23
N ASP A 178 22.92 19.73 -69.47
CA ASP A 178 23.63 19.32 -70.70
C ASP A 178 23.08 20.16 -71.88
N TYR A 179 23.57 21.39 -72.01
CA TYR A 179 23.56 22.16 -73.26
C TYR A 179 24.96 22.74 -73.52
N TRP A 180 25.85 21.89 -74.04
CA TRP A 180 26.75 22.20 -75.17
C TRP A 180 27.31 20.91 -75.77
#